data_AF-A0A9P1MZI4-F1
#
_entry.id   AF-A0A9P1MZI4-F1
#
_cell.length_a   1.000
_cell.length_b   1.000
_cell.length_c   1.000
_cell.angle_alpha   90.00
_cell.angle_beta   90.00
_cell.angle_gamma   90.00
#
_symmetry.space_group_name_H-M   'P 1'
#
loop_
_entity.id
_entity.type
_entity.pdbx_description
1 polymer ?
#
loop_
_entity_poly.entity_id
_entity_poly.type
_entity_poly.pdbx_seq_one_letter_code
_entity_poly.pdbx_strand_id
1 'polypeptide(L)'
;MYWISILFLSIYSVSTENIDDVRDLQSAIDETLNITEIIRILCERNNSQVEKIVDLYQEIVGQNLRDVLNDKLSNEDDDFKYFILALLDTKPYFEAKLLYKAMKGLGTDEDVIIEILVSRTNEEIYAIRGAYNNLYDQDLIADLKDDTSGDLRDFLVLVAEAKRDQSNNIDIEKAKKDAVKLHLAGIAYLFNTDEEVINEILVKQNFDQLRLVFKEYLAHKTFGQPYHEIETGIWDETSGYIQQALYDLIHVIRNKSHYFASLIKSGDIKRIIRTIVSRSEIDLKEIVEVFGGGKIEFKDFIEKTTKGNLKYALITFLENQNLSTEQLEKRGKEFERLKEHLMIVEENSTREAVESEQRETELRQRVRELEASGNAQKMGASETTQQLQINIEELMKKLENVEKSREEWKEKYENVEKQRQLTAEQLTSLQNVVHELSIDHETDKSQSSHRNLELQTEIRNLKEEIEEIRENLERKTVEKQAAEEENERKLMECEQKQKIIEQLENQIEELRAPSSSNLKKIGRFLPYR
;
A
#
# COMPACT_ATOMS: atom_id res chain seq x y z
N MET A 1 2.64 -27.59 24.41
CA MET A 1 2.44 -28.63 23.38
C MET A 1 1.12 -28.49 22.65
N TYR A 2 -0.05 -28.46 23.30
CA TYR A 2 -1.36 -28.38 22.63
C TYR A 2 -1.52 -27.18 21.67
N TRP A 3 -1.03 -26.00 22.04
CA TRP A 3 -1.04 -24.80 21.17
C TRP A 3 -0.07 -24.90 19.99
N ILE A 4 1.09 -25.51 20.18
CA ILE A 4 2.03 -25.80 19.09
C ILE A 4 1.40 -26.84 18.15
N SER A 5 0.70 -27.85 18.67
CA SER A 5 -0.04 -28.83 17.87
C SER A 5 -1.19 -28.19 17.09
N ILE A 6 -1.91 -27.22 17.66
CA ILE A 6 -2.99 -26.48 16.97
C ILE A 6 -2.42 -25.54 15.90
N LEU A 7 -1.32 -24.83 16.17
CA LEU A 7 -0.62 -24.02 15.17
C LEU A 7 -0.04 -24.91 14.06
N PHE A 8 0.55 -26.05 14.41
CA PHE A 8 1.07 -27.00 13.44
C PHE A 8 -0.07 -27.60 12.61
N LEU A 9 -1.19 -28.01 13.23
CA LEU A 9 -2.38 -28.50 12.53
C LEU A 9 -3.04 -27.42 11.66
N SER A 10 -3.06 -26.16 12.10
CA SER A 10 -3.61 -25.03 11.35
C SER A 10 -2.72 -24.68 10.15
N ILE A 11 -1.40 -24.66 10.32
CA ILE A 11 -0.44 -24.44 9.22
C ILE A 11 -0.47 -25.61 8.25
N TYR A 12 -0.51 -26.85 8.75
CA TYR A 12 -0.62 -28.05 7.91
C TYR A 12 -1.98 -28.08 7.18
N SER A 13 -3.08 -27.75 7.86
CA SER A 13 -4.44 -27.66 7.29
C SER A 13 -4.53 -26.61 6.17
N VAL A 14 -3.95 -25.42 6.38
CA VAL A 14 -3.93 -24.37 5.35
C VAL A 14 -3.05 -24.78 4.16
N SER A 15 -1.94 -25.50 4.43
CA SER A 15 -1.09 -26.03 3.36
C SER A 15 -1.78 -27.15 2.56
N THR A 16 -2.62 -27.99 3.19
CA THR A 16 -3.37 -29.04 2.48
C THR A 16 -4.52 -28.47 1.66
N GLU A 17 -5.21 -27.44 2.16
CA GLU A 17 -6.34 -26.81 1.47
C GLU A 17 -5.91 -26.13 0.17
N ASN A 18 -4.77 -25.42 0.16
CA ASN A 18 -4.23 -24.84 -1.07
C ASN A 18 -3.77 -25.90 -2.09
N ILE A 19 -3.28 -27.06 -1.64
CA ILE A 19 -2.89 -28.17 -2.53
C ILE A 19 -4.14 -28.81 -3.16
N ASP A 20 -5.21 -28.99 -2.39
CA ASP A 20 -6.49 -29.46 -2.91
C ASP A 20 -7.07 -28.45 -3.91
N ASP A 21 -7.02 -27.15 -3.63
CA ASP A 21 -7.43 -26.09 -4.56
C ASP A 21 -6.64 -26.15 -5.87
N VAL A 22 -5.31 -26.34 -5.83
CA VAL A 22 -4.49 -26.50 -7.05
C VAL A 22 -4.91 -27.71 -7.87
N ARG A 23 -5.16 -28.85 -7.22
CA ARG A 23 -5.62 -30.07 -7.90
C ARG A 23 -6.99 -29.86 -8.54
N ASP A 24 -7.92 -29.27 -7.80
CA ASP A 24 -9.29 -29.07 -8.25
C ASP A 24 -9.34 -28.03 -9.38
N LEU A 25 -8.51 -26.98 -9.30
CA LEU A 25 -8.31 -26.00 -10.37
C LEU A 25 -7.72 -26.65 -11.63
N GLN A 26 -6.72 -27.53 -11.49
CA GLN A 26 -6.16 -28.27 -12.62
C GLN A 26 -7.21 -29.17 -13.28
N SER A 27 -7.98 -29.91 -12.47
CA SER A 27 -9.08 -30.75 -12.96
C SER A 27 -10.13 -29.92 -13.72
N ALA A 28 -10.45 -28.72 -13.22
CA ALA A 28 -11.38 -27.79 -13.87
C ALA A 28 -10.85 -27.24 -15.21
N ILE A 29 -9.54 -27.24 -15.42
CA ILE A 29 -8.88 -26.72 -16.64
C ILE A 29 -8.66 -27.82 -17.71
N ASP A 30 -8.37 -29.06 -17.30
CA ASP A 30 -7.85 -30.11 -18.19
C ASP A 30 -8.92 -31.02 -18.81
N GLU A 31 -10.00 -31.37 -18.10
CA GLU A 31 -11.00 -32.32 -18.61
C GLU A 31 -12.01 -31.66 -19.56
N THR A 32 -12.79 -30.74 -19.00
CA THR A 32 -13.71 -29.83 -19.67
C THR A 32 -13.66 -28.54 -18.88
N LEU A 33 -13.46 -27.40 -19.56
CA LEU A 33 -13.33 -26.10 -18.90
C LEU A 33 -14.54 -25.84 -17.97
N ASN A 34 -14.33 -26.00 -16.67
CA ASN A 34 -15.37 -25.84 -15.66
C ASN A 34 -15.25 -24.46 -15.03
N ILE A 35 -15.91 -23.49 -15.67
CA ILE A 35 -15.88 -22.08 -15.28
C ILE A 35 -16.44 -21.87 -13.87
N THR A 36 -17.49 -22.60 -13.51
CA THR A 36 -18.11 -22.51 -12.18
C THR A 36 -17.12 -22.86 -11.08
N GLU A 37 -16.31 -23.90 -11.29
CA GLU A 37 -15.32 -24.34 -10.30
C GLU A 37 -14.14 -23.36 -10.21
N ILE A 38 -13.69 -22.82 -11.35
CA ILE A 38 -12.65 -21.76 -11.37
C ILE A 38 -13.13 -20.53 -10.58
N ILE A 39 -14.38 -20.10 -10.79
CA ILE A 39 -14.99 -18.99 -10.06
C ILE A 39 -15.06 -19.30 -8.57
N ARG A 40 -15.55 -20.49 -8.20
CA ARG A 40 -15.67 -20.92 -6.81
C ARG A 40 -14.31 -20.83 -6.09
N ILE A 41 -13.27 -21.40 -6.69
CA ILE A 41 -11.93 -21.41 -6.09
C ILE A 41 -11.37 -19.98 -5.98
N LEU A 42 -11.36 -19.21 -7.08
CA LEU A 42 -10.67 -17.90 -7.07
C LEU A 42 -11.46 -16.79 -6.35
N CYS A 43 -12.79 -16.85 -6.36
CA CYS A 43 -13.62 -15.81 -5.73
C CYS A 43 -13.88 -16.05 -4.24
N GLU A 44 -13.72 -17.29 -3.77
CA GLU A 44 -13.91 -17.64 -2.35
C GLU A 44 -12.63 -17.51 -1.51
N ARG A 45 -11.48 -17.21 -2.14
CA ARG A 45 -10.18 -17.08 -1.48
C ARG A 45 -9.77 -15.62 -1.36
N ASN A 46 -9.01 -15.30 -0.30
CA ASN A 46 -8.35 -14.00 -0.18
C ASN A 46 -7.07 -13.94 -1.03
N ASN A 47 -6.54 -12.74 -1.25
CA ASN A 47 -5.40 -12.49 -2.13
C ASN A 47 -4.15 -13.28 -1.70
N SER A 48 -3.90 -13.41 -0.39
CA SER A 48 -2.77 -14.20 0.13
C SER A 48 -2.94 -15.72 -0.11
N GLN A 49 -4.17 -16.23 -0.06
CA GLN A 49 -4.46 -17.62 -0.44
C GLN A 49 -4.30 -17.82 -1.94
N VAL A 50 -4.82 -16.90 -2.76
CA VAL A 50 -4.68 -16.97 -4.22
C VAL A 50 -3.21 -16.90 -4.65
N GLU A 51 -2.40 -16.04 -4.03
CA GLU A 51 -0.95 -15.96 -4.28
C GLU A 51 -0.28 -17.31 -4.01
N LYS A 52 -0.59 -17.96 -2.88
CA LYS A 52 -0.08 -19.30 -2.57
C LYS A 52 -0.55 -20.36 -3.58
N ILE A 53 -1.80 -20.27 -4.04
CA ILE A 53 -2.32 -21.17 -5.08
C ILE A 53 -1.54 -20.98 -6.38
N VAL A 54 -1.24 -19.74 -6.78
CA VAL A 54 -0.45 -19.43 -7.98
C VAL A 54 0.96 -20.02 -7.88
N ASP A 55 1.63 -19.81 -6.74
CA ASP A 55 2.98 -20.34 -6.49
C ASP A 55 3.00 -21.88 -6.51
N LEU A 56 2.08 -22.51 -5.77
CA LEU A 56 1.97 -23.97 -5.70
C LEU A 56 1.58 -24.58 -7.05
N TYR A 57 0.73 -23.92 -7.84
CA TYR A 57 0.39 -24.38 -9.18
C TYR A 57 1.64 -24.43 -10.07
N GLN A 58 2.50 -23.41 -10.00
CA GLN A 58 3.77 -23.38 -10.72
C GLN A 58 4.74 -24.48 -10.24
N GLU A 59 4.77 -24.78 -8.94
CA GLU A 59 5.63 -25.84 -8.38
C GLU A 59 5.16 -27.26 -8.74
N ILE A 60 3.85 -27.51 -8.64
CA ILE A 60 3.26 -28.86 -8.80
C ILE A 60 3.03 -29.18 -10.27
N VAL A 61 2.43 -28.26 -11.03
CA VAL A 61 2.04 -28.46 -12.43
C VAL A 61 3.17 -28.08 -13.38
N GLY A 62 4.07 -27.19 -12.95
CA GLY A 62 5.20 -26.72 -13.76
C GLY A 62 4.81 -25.67 -14.80
N GLN A 63 3.58 -25.14 -14.76
CA GLN A 63 3.08 -24.13 -15.69
C GLN A 63 2.65 -22.87 -14.94
N ASN A 64 2.74 -21.71 -15.60
CA ASN A 64 2.28 -20.47 -15.01
C ASN A 64 0.75 -20.40 -15.06
N LEU A 65 0.09 -20.36 -13.89
CA LEU A 65 -1.37 -20.40 -13.82
C LEU A 65 -2.04 -19.27 -14.61
N ARG A 66 -1.44 -18.07 -14.61
CA ARG A 66 -1.97 -16.92 -15.34
C ARG A 66 -1.99 -17.19 -16.84
N ASP A 67 -0.90 -17.72 -17.38
CA ASP A 67 -0.80 -18.02 -18.82
C ASP A 67 -1.77 -19.12 -19.22
N VAL A 68 -1.88 -20.17 -18.39
CA VAL A 68 -2.85 -21.27 -18.59
C VAL A 68 -4.27 -20.74 -18.63
N LEU A 69 -4.68 -19.93 -17.65
CA LEU A 69 -6.03 -19.36 -17.61
C LEU A 69 -6.24 -18.33 -18.73
N ASN A 70 -5.21 -17.57 -19.11
CA ASN A 70 -5.29 -16.64 -20.23
C ASN A 70 -5.61 -17.37 -21.54
N ASP A 71 -4.98 -18.51 -21.78
CA ASP A 71 -5.18 -19.30 -22.99
C ASP A 71 -6.51 -20.06 -22.96
N LYS A 72 -6.83 -20.70 -21.83
CA LYS A 72 -8.03 -21.53 -21.68
C LYS A 72 -9.32 -20.71 -21.70
N LEU A 73 -9.28 -19.47 -21.20
CA LEU A 73 -10.42 -18.54 -21.20
C LEU A 73 -10.50 -17.70 -22.49
N SER A 74 -9.75 -18.00 -23.55
CA SER A 74 -9.70 -17.17 -24.77
C SER A 74 -11.04 -17.03 -25.50
N ASN A 75 -11.94 -18.00 -25.33
CA ASN A 75 -13.26 -18.00 -25.97
C ASN A 75 -14.36 -17.39 -25.07
N GLU A 76 -14.00 -17.01 -23.85
CA GLU A 76 -14.90 -16.38 -22.90
C GLU A 76 -14.97 -14.87 -23.11
N ASP A 77 -15.94 -14.24 -22.45
CA ASP A 77 -16.08 -12.79 -22.42
C ASP A 77 -14.80 -12.11 -21.90
N ASP A 78 -14.30 -11.11 -22.64
CA ASP A 78 -13.04 -10.43 -22.33
C ASP A 78 -13.03 -9.81 -20.93
N ASP A 79 -14.16 -9.27 -20.48
CA ASP A 79 -14.27 -8.66 -19.15
C ASP A 79 -14.31 -9.75 -18.06
N PHE A 80 -14.96 -10.90 -18.31
CA PHE A 80 -14.86 -12.07 -17.42
C PHE A 80 -13.42 -12.56 -17.29
N LYS A 81 -12.73 -12.79 -18.42
CA LYS A 81 -11.34 -13.21 -18.44
C LYS A 81 -10.45 -12.19 -17.71
N TYR A 82 -10.67 -10.90 -17.95
CA TYR A 82 -9.94 -9.82 -17.28
C TYR A 82 -10.14 -9.86 -15.76
N PHE A 83 -11.37 -10.06 -15.27
CA PHE A 83 -11.65 -10.20 -13.84
C PHE A 83 -10.91 -11.39 -13.22
N ILE A 84 -10.97 -12.57 -13.84
CA ILE A 84 -10.28 -13.76 -13.32
C ILE A 84 -8.78 -13.56 -13.26
N LEU A 85 -8.17 -13.00 -14.31
CA LEU A 85 -6.73 -12.72 -14.32
C LEU A 85 -6.33 -11.64 -13.31
N ALA A 86 -7.22 -10.68 -13.02
CA ALA A 86 -6.97 -9.65 -12.01
C ALA A 86 -6.90 -10.23 -10.59
N LEU A 87 -7.69 -11.27 -10.28
CA LEU A 87 -7.66 -11.93 -8.97
C LEU A 87 -6.35 -12.67 -8.68
N LEU A 88 -5.62 -13.10 -9.72
CA LEU A 88 -4.35 -13.83 -9.59
C LEU A 88 -3.18 -12.94 -9.17
N ASP A 89 -3.32 -11.63 -9.31
CA ASP A 89 -2.26 -10.68 -9.01
C ASP A 89 -2.44 -10.12 -7.59
N THR A 90 -1.33 -9.97 -6.86
CA THR A 90 -1.38 -9.12 -5.66
C THR A 90 -1.66 -7.68 -6.07
N LYS A 91 -2.31 -6.92 -5.18
CA LYS A 91 -2.74 -5.54 -5.48
C LYS A 91 -1.64 -4.67 -6.11
N PRO A 92 -0.38 -4.63 -5.60
CA PRO A 92 0.68 -3.82 -6.22
C PRO A 92 1.05 -4.28 -7.63
N TYR A 93 1.07 -5.59 -7.88
CA TYR A 93 1.37 -6.15 -9.21
C TYR A 93 0.22 -5.92 -10.18
N PHE A 94 -1.02 -6.04 -9.73
CA PHE A 94 -2.20 -5.72 -10.53
C PHE A 94 -2.16 -4.25 -10.99
N GLU A 95 -1.92 -3.32 -10.07
CA GLU A 95 -1.88 -1.89 -10.36
C GLU A 95 -0.67 -1.49 -11.20
N ALA A 96 0.50 -2.11 -10.98
CA ALA A 96 1.67 -1.93 -11.84
C ALA A 96 1.39 -2.36 -13.29
N LYS A 97 0.72 -3.51 -13.50
CA LYS A 97 0.31 -3.97 -14.84
C LYS A 97 -0.67 -3.02 -15.51
N LEU A 98 -1.57 -2.42 -14.74
CA LEU A 98 -2.53 -1.45 -15.25
C LEU A 98 -1.85 -0.15 -15.67
N LEU A 99 -0.96 0.39 -14.85
CA LEU A 99 -0.17 1.58 -15.18
C LEU A 99 0.70 1.33 -16.42
N TYR A 100 1.34 0.16 -16.50
CA TYR A 100 2.15 -0.20 -17.66
C TYR A 100 1.31 -0.26 -18.94
N LYS A 101 0.16 -0.93 -18.87
CA LYS A 101 -0.76 -1.01 -20.01
C LYS A 101 -1.35 0.35 -20.40
N ALA A 102 -1.57 1.23 -19.43
CA ALA A 102 -2.09 2.58 -19.66
C ALA A 102 -1.07 3.47 -20.38
N MET A 103 0.22 3.25 -20.20
CA MET A 103 1.29 4.02 -20.83
C MET A 103 1.80 3.36 -22.12
N LYS A 104 1.73 2.03 -22.24
CA LYS A 104 2.24 1.31 -23.40
C LYS A 104 1.24 1.24 -24.55
N GLY A 105 1.52 1.95 -25.64
CA GLY A 105 0.79 1.79 -26.89
C GLY A 105 0.77 3.05 -27.76
N LEU A 106 -0.15 3.09 -28.73
CA LEU A 106 -0.47 4.33 -29.44
C LEU A 106 -1.49 5.12 -28.61
N GLY A 107 -0.98 6.04 -27.81
CA GLY A 107 -1.75 6.85 -26.87
C GLY A 107 -1.60 6.39 -25.42
N THR A 108 -2.06 7.22 -24.50
CA THR A 108 -2.00 7.04 -23.06
C THR A 108 -3.43 6.94 -22.52
N ASP A 109 -3.67 6.10 -21.52
CA ASP A 109 -4.94 6.03 -20.79
C ASP A 109 -4.80 6.81 -19.48
N GLU A 110 -4.90 8.14 -19.58
CA GLU A 110 -4.69 9.05 -18.46
C GLU A 110 -5.69 8.80 -17.32
N ASP A 111 -6.92 8.38 -17.64
CA ASP A 111 -7.96 8.07 -16.66
C ASP A 111 -7.51 6.97 -15.68
N VAL A 112 -6.89 5.90 -16.19
CA VAL A 112 -6.37 4.81 -15.35
C VAL A 112 -5.20 5.27 -14.50
N ILE A 113 -4.30 6.08 -15.06
CA ILE A 113 -3.13 6.60 -14.35
C ILE A 113 -3.58 7.51 -13.20
N ILE A 114 -4.50 8.44 -13.49
CA ILE A 114 -5.08 9.36 -12.51
C ILE A 114 -5.78 8.59 -11.39
N GLU A 115 -6.69 7.68 -11.74
CA GLU A 115 -7.48 6.91 -10.76
C GLU A 115 -6.58 6.15 -9.78
N ILE A 116 -5.53 5.49 -10.29
CA ILE A 116 -4.60 4.73 -9.46
C ILE A 116 -3.75 5.69 -8.61
N LEU A 117 -3.01 6.62 -9.21
CA LEU A 117 -2.02 7.41 -8.45
C LEU A 117 -2.67 8.34 -7.43
N VAL A 118 -3.78 8.99 -7.78
CA VAL A 118 -4.43 9.98 -6.91
C VAL A 118 -5.09 9.35 -5.68
N SER A 119 -5.54 8.10 -5.79
CA SER A 119 -6.30 7.44 -4.74
C SER A 119 -5.45 6.60 -3.77
N ARG A 120 -4.15 6.46 -4.02
CA ARG A 120 -3.24 5.60 -3.24
C ARG A 120 -2.47 6.36 -2.16
N THR A 121 -2.14 5.67 -1.08
CA THR A 121 -1.27 6.20 -0.01
C THR A 121 0.19 6.14 -0.44
N ASN A 122 1.08 6.84 0.27
CA ASN A 122 2.51 6.76 -0.05
C ASN A 122 3.04 5.33 -0.01
N GLU A 123 2.62 4.53 0.98
CA GLU A 123 3.02 3.13 1.13
C GLU A 123 2.54 2.28 -0.06
N GLU A 124 1.28 2.45 -0.47
CA GLU A 124 0.74 1.79 -1.66
C GLU A 124 1.53 2.20 -2.91
N ILE A 125 1.85 3.50 -3.09
CA ILE A 125 2.63 3.98 -4.24
C ILE A 125 4.04 3.38 -4.25
N TYR A 126 4.72 3.28 -3.10
CA TYR A 126 6.03 2.62 -3.03
C TYR A 126 5.94 1.13 -3.41
N ALA A 127 4.91 0.43 -2.95
CA ALA A 127 4.68 -0.97 -3.31
C ALA A 127 4.42 -1.13 -4.82
N ILE A 128 3.60 -0.25 -5.41
CA ILE A 128 3.33 -0.24 -6.86
C ILE A 128 4.61 0.00 -7.64
N ARG A 129 5.43 0.98 -7.24
CA ARG A 129 6.73 1.26 -7.89
C ARG A 129 7.68 0.07 -7.84
N GLY A 130 7.76 -0.61 -6.69
CA GLY A 130 8.55 -1.84 -6.55
C GLY A 130 8.05 -2.94 -7.48
N ALA A 131 6.73 -3.19 -7.52
CA ALA A 131 6.15 -4.18 -8.41
C ALA A 131 6.32 -3.83 -9.89
N TYR A 132 6.21 -2.55 -10.25
CA TYR A 132 6.44 -2.06 -11.61
C TYR A 132 7.88 -2.32 -12.07
N ASN A 133 8.85 -2.00 -11.21
CA ASN A 133 10.25 -2.28 -11.49
C ASN A 133 10.53 -3.78 -11.62
N ASN A 134 9.99 -4.60 -10.72
CA ASN A 134 10.16 -6.05 -10.77
C ASN A 134 9.56 -6.70 -12.03
N LEU A 135 8.45 -6.16 -12.55
CA LEU A 135 7.76 -6.70 -13.72
C LEU A 135 8.39 -6.28 -15.05
N TYR A 136 8.94 -5.07 -15.12
CA TYR A 136 9.29 -4.43 -16.38
C TYR A 136 10.73 -3.93 -16.47
N ASP A 137 11.50 -4.00 -15.38
CA ASP A 137 12.85 -3.43 -15.26
C ASP A 137 12.90 -1.92 -15.59
N GLN A 138 11.78 -1.22 -15.36
CA GLN A 138 11.60 0.21 -15.64
C GLN A 138 11.25 0.98 -14.36
N ASP A 139 11.47 2.30 -14.36
CA ASP A 139 11.07 3.19 -13.27
C ASP A 139 9.75 3.88 -13.63
N LEU A 140 8.72 3.66 -12.80
CA LEU A 140 7.38 4.23 -13.03
C LEU A 140 7.41 5.76 -13.20
N ILE A 141 8.28 6.48 -12.48
CA ILE A 141 8.34 7.94 -12.57
C ILE A 141 8.97 8.37 -13.91
N ALA A 142 9.98 7.65 -14.39
CA ALA A 142 10.55 7.87 -15.71
C ALA A 142 9.51 7.65 -16.81
N ASP A 143 8.80 6.52 -16.78
CA ASP A 143 7.79 6.21 -17.81
C ASP A 143 6.63 7.23 -17.77
N LEU A 144 6.19 7.68 -16.58
CA LEU A 144 5.23 8.78 -16.47
C LEU A 144 5.72 10.07 -17.12
N LYS A 145 7.02 10.40 -17.02
CA LYS A 145 7.60 11.60 -17.64
C LYS A 145 7.63 11.52 -19.15
N ASP A 146 7.81 10.31 -19.68
CA ASP A 146 7.94 10.06 -21.12
C ASP A 146 6.56 9.97 -21.79
N ASP A 147 5.57 9.35 -21.15
CA ASP A 147 4.24 9.09 -21.72
C ASP A 147 3.16 10.13 -21.35
N THR A 148 3.48 11.12 -20.51
CA THR A 148 2.58 12.24 -20.19
C THR A 148 3.27 13.59 -20.42
N SER A 149 2.49 14.67 -20.55
CA SER A 149 3.02 16.00 -20.86
C SER A 149 2.30 17.13 -20.10
N GLY A 150 2.92 18.31 -20.12
CA GLY A 150 2.38 19.52 -19.47
C GLY A 150 2.20 19.36 -17.96
N ASP A 151 1.22 20.06 -17.42
CA ASP A 151 0.98 20.11 -15.98
C ASP A 151 0.47 18.78 -15.40
N LEU A 152 -0.22 17.97 -16.22
CA LEU A 152 -0.61 16.62 -15.83
C LEU A 152 0.63 15.78 -15.48
N ARG A 153 1.67 15.81 -16.32
CA ARG A 153 2.92 15.09 -16.05
C ARG A 153 3.51 15.51 -14.71
N ASP A 154 3.63 16.82 -14.50
CA ASP A 154 4.29 17.35 -13.32
C ASP A 154 3.48 17.02 -12.05
N PHE A 155 2.15 17.06 -12.11
CA PHE A 155 1.25 16.60 -11.06
C PHE A 155 1.41 15.10 -10.76
N LEU A 156 1.35 14.23 -11.79
CA LEU A 156 1.44 12.77 -11.61
C LEU A 156 2.81 12.36 -11.05
N VAL A 157 3.89 13.00 -11.51
CA VAL A 157 5.23 12.79 -10.96
C VAL A 157 5.28 13.17 -9.48
N LEU A 158 4.72 14.32 -9.10
CA LEU A 158 4.68 14.75 -7.69
C LEU A 158 3.89 13.77 -6.80
N VAL A 159 2.78 13.22 -7.30
CA VAL A 159 2.01 12.20 -6.58
C VAL A 159 2.83 10.89 -6.48
N ALA A 160 3.44 10.44 -7.57
CA ALA A 160 4.23 9.22 -7.64
C ALA A 160 5.52 9.26 -6.80
N GLU A 161 6.03 10.45 -6.46
CA GLU A 161 7.12 10.62 -5.49
C GLU A 161 6.72 10.17 -4.07
N ALA A 162 5.42 10.10 -3.74
CA ALA A 162 4.92 9.56 -2.48
C ALA A 162 5.49 10.27 -1.24
N LYS A 163 5.55 11.62 -1.30
CA LYS A 163 6.08 12.50 -0.24
C LYS A 163 5.00 13.30 0.50
N ARG A 164 3.74 12.87 0.45
CA ARG A 164 2.66 13.50 1.21
C ARG A 164 2.93 13.37 2.71
N ASP A 165 2.67 14.43 3.47
CA ASP A 165 2.66 14.38 4.93
C ASP A 165 1.66 13.33 5.43
N GLN A 166 2.16 12.35 6.19
CA GLN A 166 1.35 11.28 6.79
C GLN A 166 1.03 11.55 8.27
N SER A 167 1.43 12.70 8.81
CA SER A 167 1.03 13.11 10.14
C SER A 167 -0.46 13.48 10.14
N ASN A 168 -1.12 13.31 11.29
CA ASN A 168 -2.48 13.80 11.51
C ASN A 168 -2.46 15.20 12.17
N ASN A 169 -1.35 15.92 12.02
CA ASN A 169 -1.18 17.23 12.64
C ASN A 169 -1.91 18.28 11.79
N ILE A 170 -2.71 19.10 12.48
CA ILE A 170 -3.45 20.19 11.86
C ILE A 170 -2.94 21.54 12.38
N ASP A 171 -2.74 22.47 11.46
CA ASP A 171 -2.41 23.87 11.74
C ASP A 171 -3.50 24.76 11.14
N ILE A 172 -4.31 25.33 12.03
CA ILE A 172 -5.45 26.17 11.69
C ILE A 172 -5.03 27.45 10.98
N GLU A 173 -3.94 28.08 11.42
CA GLU A 173 -3.48 29.36 10.85
C GLU A 173 -2.85 29.14 9.48
N LYS A 174 -2.11 28.03 9.32
CA LYS A 174 -1.65 27.60 8.01
C LYS A 174 -2.82 27.27 7.09
N ALA A 175 -3.86 26.58 7.58
CA ALA A 175 -5.02 26.21 6.77
C ALA A 175 -5.73 27.43 6.19
N LYS A 176 -5.93 28.49 6.98
CA LYS A 176 -6.48 29.77 6.50
C LYS A 176 -5.60 30.42 5.44
N LYS A 177 -4.28 30.43 5.65
CA LYS A 177 -3.34 31.00 4.67
C LYS A 177 -3.36 30.24 3.36
N ASP A 178 -3.34 28.92 3.42
CA ASP A 178 -3.34 28.06 2.23
C ASP A 178 -4.70 28.12 1.52
N ALA A 179 -5.81 28.27 2.24
CA ALA A 179 -7.12 28.53 1.64
C ALA A 179 -7.15 29.85 0.85
N VAL A 180 -6.59 30.93 1.40
CA VAL A 180 -6.47 32.22 0.69
C VAL A 180 -5.56 32.08 -0.53
N LYS A 181 -4.43 31.38 -0.42
CA LYS A 181 -3.55 31.13 -1.57
C LYS A 181 -4.26 30.39 -2.69
N LEU A 182 -4.98 29.31 -2.38
CA LEU A 182 -5.76 28.55 -3.35
C LEU A 182 -6.82 29.44 -4.01
N HIS A 183 -7.46 30.32 -3.24
CA HIS A 183 -8.47 31.22 -3.78
C HIS A 183 -7.89 32.29 -4.72
N LEU A 184 -6.69 32.79 -4.42
CA LEU A 184 -5.97 33.72 -5.30
C LEU A 184 -5.46 33.03 -6.56
N ALA A 185 -4.98 31.79 -6.43
CA ALA A 185 -4.53 30.97 -7.56
C ALA A 185 -5.69 30.61 -8.50
N GLY A 186 -6.88 30.31 -7.95
CA GLY A 186 -8.07 29.97 -8.72
C GLY A 186 -8.94 31.16 -9.18
N ILE A 187 -8.45 32.40 -9.12
CA ILE A 187 -9.18 33.60 -9.61
C ILE A 187 -8.39 34.36 -10.70
N ALA A 188 -7.23 33.84 -11.11
CA ALA A 188 -6.43 34.32 -12.24
C ALA A 188 -6.37 35.85 -12.39
N TYR A 189 -5.51 36.53 -11.62
CA TYR A 189 -5.19 37.93 -11.95
C TYR A 189 -3.72 38.35 -11.89
N LEU A 190 -2.79 37.57 -11.33
CA LEU A 190 -1.40 38.03 -11.22
C LEU A 190 -0.42 36.84 -11.23
N PHE A 191 0.20 36.61 -12.38
CA PHE A 191 1.38 35.75 -12.65
C PHE A 191 1.15 34.29 -13.09
N ASN A 192 2.02 33.87 -14.00
CA ASN A 192 1.99 32.69 -14.85
C ASN A 192 2.37 31.37 -14.12
N THR A 193 1.83 31.10 -12.91
CA THR A 193 2.25 29.95 -12.05
C THR A 193 1.20 29.57 -10.98
N ASP A 194 -0.06 29.34 -11.38
CA ASP A 194 -1.12 28.98 -10.42
C ASP A 194 -1.16 27.46 -10.09
N GLU A 195 -0.74 26.60 -11.04
CA GLU A 195 -0.80 25.15 -10.87
C GLU A 195 0.27 24.58 -9.92
N GLU A 196 1.44 25.23 -9.83
CA GLU A 196 2.51 24.83 -8.90
C GLU A 196 2.07 25.03 -7.44
N VAL A 197 1.32 26.10 -7.13
CA VAL A 197 0.76 26.36 -5.80
C VAL A 197 -0.31 25.33 -5.44
N ILE A 198 -1.19 25.01 -6.39
CA ILE A 198 -2.22 23.98 -6.22
C ILE A 198 -1.56 22.63 -5.93
N ASN A 199 -0.53 22.27 -6.69
CA ASN A 199 0.22 21.03 -6.50
C ASN A 199 0.98 21.01 -5.17
N GLU A 200 1.63 22.12 -4.77
CA GLU A 200 2.34 22.22 -3.49
C GLU A 200 1.40 21.98 -2.31
N ILE A 201 0.18 22.53 -2.35
CA ILE A 201 -0.78 22.40 -1.25
C ILE A 201 -1.47 21.04 -1.31
N LEU A 202 -2.12 20.71 -2.43
CA LEU A 202 -2.98 19.52 -2.54
C LEU A 202 -2.21 18.21 -2.52
N VAL A 203 -0.95 18.17 -3.00
CA VAL A 203 -0.15 16.92 -3.03
C VAL A 203 0.63 16.70 -1.74
N LYS A 204 1.17 17.75 -1.12
CA LYS A 204 2.12 17.59 0.01
C LYS A 204 1.46 17.57 1.39
N GLN A 205 0.32 18.22 1.58
CA GLN A 205 -0.33 18.29 2.89
C GLN A 205 -1.07 17.00 3.26
N ASN A 206 -1.18 16.72 4.57
CA ASN A 206 -1.98 15.59 5.06
C ASN A 206 -3.48 15.83 4.84
N PHE A 207 -4.26 14.75 4.81
CA PHE A 207 -5.68 14.83 4.47
C PHE A 207 -6.51 15.60 5.50
N ASP A 208 -6.17 15.55 6.78
CA ASP A 208 -6.91 16.28 7.82
C ASP A 208 -6.67 17.80 7.71
N GLN A 209 -5.44 18.20 7.43
CA GLN A 209 -5.08 19.57 7.11
C GLN A 209 -5.81 20.05 5.85
N LEU A 210 -5.87 19.24 4.78
CA LEU A 210 -6.56 19.62 3.54
C LEU A 210 -8.06 19.76 3.71
N ARG A 211 -8.71 18.88 4.49
CA ARG A 211 -10.13 19.03 4.84
C ARG A 211 -10.40 20.34 5.58
N LEU A 212 -9.48 20.76 6.46
CA LEU A 212 -9.57 22.05 7.13
C LEU A 212 -9.34 23.21 6.15
N VAL A 213 -8.37 23.11 5.24
CA VAL A 213 -8.15 24.09 4.15
C VAL A 213 -9.44 24.25 3.33
N PHE A 214 -10.11 23.16 2.94
CA PHE A 214 -11.35 23.23 2.16
C PHE A 214 -12.50 23.89 2.94
N LYS A 215 -12.56 23.66 4.25
CA LYS A 215 -13.52 24.32 5.13
C LYS A 215 -13.26 25.83 5.22
N GLU A 216 -12.00 26.23 5.39
CA GLU A 216 -11.61 27.65 5.43
C GLU A 216 -11.78 28.32 4.05
N TYR A 217 -11.53 27.59 2.96
CA TYR A 217 -11.76 28.06 1.59
C TYR A 217 -13.23 28.46 1.38
N LEU A 218 -14.17 27.63 1.84
CA LEU A 218 -15.60 27.95 1.78
C LEU A 218 -16.00 29.13 2.68
N ALA A 219 -15.30 29.31 3.81
CA ALA A 219 -15.57 30.39 4.76
C ALA A 219 -15.02 31.75 4.30
N HIS A 220 -13.97 31.76 3.49
CA HIS A 220 -13.34 32.98 2.99
C HIS A 220 -14.19 33.64 1.90
N LYS A 221 -14.65 34.85 2.21
CA LYS A 221 -15.48 35.67 1.33
C LYS A 221 -14.58 36.62 0.55
N THR A 222 -14.43 36.44 -0.76
CA THR A 222 -13.59 37.32 -1.57
C THR A 222 -14.41 37.97 -2.68
N PHE A 223 -14.36 39.31 -2.72
CA PHE A 223 -14.79 40.17 -3.83
C PHE A 223 -16.18 39.97 -4.43
N GLY A 224 -17.22 39.79 -3.62
CA GLY A 224 -18.61 39.87 -4.10
C GLY A 224 -19.04 38.78 -5.09
N GLN A 225 -18.18 37.78 -5.30
CA GLN A 225 -18.48 36.53 -5.99
C GLN A 225 -19.28 35.60 -5.05
N PRO A 226 -20.14 34.71 -5.58
CA PRO A 226 -20.85 33.73 -4.75
C PRO A 226 -19.88 32.77 -4.08
N TYR A 227 -20.32 32.13 -2.99
CA TYR A 227 -19.59 31.00 -2.42
C TYR A 227 -19.55 29.88 -3.45
N HIS A 228 -18.35 29.44 -3.80
CA HIS A 228 -18.14 28.28 -4.65
C HIS A 228 -17.21 27.31 -3.92
N GLU A 229 -17.56 26.03 -3.94
CA GLU A 229 -16.72 24.99 -3.36
C GLU A 229 -15.39 24.93 -4.13
N ILE A 230 -14.35 24.38 -3.51
CA ILE A 230 -13.02 24.30 -4.13
C ILE A 230 -13.07 23.52 -5.46
N GLU A 231 -13.97 22.55 -5.57
CA GLU A 231 -14.27 21.80 -6.79
C GLU A 231 -14.67 22.72 -7.94
N THR A 232 -15.58 23.66 -7.70
CA THR A 232 -16.03 24.61 -8.72
C THR A 232 -14.90 25.54 -9.13
N GLY A 233 -14.13 26.06 -8.16
CA GLY A 233 -12.99 26.92 -8.45
C GLY A 233 -11.94 26.23 -9.31
N ILE A 234 -11.57 24.98 -8.99
CA ILE A 234 -10.62 24.21 -9.79
C ILE A 234 -11.20 23.85 -11.14
N TRP A 235 -12.49 23.48 -11.20
CA TRP A 235 -13.15 23.11 -12.43
C TRP A 235 -13.22 24.30 -13.41
N ASP A 236 -13.50 25.51 -12.94
CA ASP A 236 -13.64 26.67 -13.83
C ASP A 236 -12.27 27.18 -14.37
N GLU A 237 -11.18 26.92 -13.66
CA GLU A 237 -9.83 27.44 -13.96
C GLU A 237 -8.92 26.46 -14.69
N THR A 238 -9.18 25.15 -14.60
CA THR A 238 -8.36 24.12 -15.23
C THR A 238 -9.10 23.44 -16.37
N SER A 239 -8.37 22.74 -17.25
CA SER A 239 -8.99 22.01 -18.35
C SER A 239 -8.28 20.68 -18.65
N GLY A 240 -8.97 19.78 -19.34
CA GLY A 240 -8.40 18.50 -19.76
C GLY A 240 -8.13 17.55 -18.59
N TYR A 241 -7.07 16.75 -18.69
CA TYR A 241 -6.78 15.70 -17.72
C TYR A 241 -6.29 16.21 -16.36
N ILE A 242 -5.62 17.37 -16.31
CA ILE A 242 -5.22 17.97 -15.02
C ILE A 242 -6.45 18.39 -14.21
N GLN A 243 -7.47 18.94 -14.86
CA GLN A 243 -8.76 19.26 -14.24
C GLN A 243 -9.38 18.01 -13.61
N GLN A 244 -9.42 16.91 -14.35
CA GLN A 244 -9.94 15.63 -13.83
C GLN A 244 -9.09 15.12 -12.66
N ALA A 245 -7.77 15.18 -12.76
CA ALA A 245 -6.87 14.68 -11.73
C ALA A 245 -7.00 15.44 -10.40
N LEU A 246 -7.09 16.77 -10.47
CA LEU A 246 -7.32 17.61 -9.30
C LEU A 246 -8.71 17.39 -8.72
N TYR A 247 -9.73 17.29 -9.57
CA TYR A 247 -11.11 16.99 -9.15
C TYR A 247 -11.18 15.66 -8.39
N ASP A 248 -10.58 14.61 -8.94
CA ASP A 248 -10.50 13.28 -8.32
C ASP A 248 -9.77 13.33 -6.98
N LEU A 249 -8.66 14.08 -6.91
CA LEU A 249 -7.88 14.22 -5.67
C LEU A 249 -8.72 14.85 -4.56
N ILE A 250 -9.48 15.90 -4.86
CA ILE A 250 -10.37 16.55 -3.89
C ILE A 250 -11.42 15.55 -3.39
N HIS A 251 -12.02 14.77 -4.29
CA HIS A 251 -13.02 13.76 -3.92
C HIS A 251 -12.44 12.66 -3.04
N VAL A 252 -11.22 12.19 -3.35
CA VAL A 252 -10.48 11.24 -2.51
C VAL A 252 -10.20 11.82 -1.13
N ILE A 253 -9.75 13.08 -1.05
CA ILE A 253 -9.47 13.76 0.23
C ILE A 253 -10.75 13.87 1.06
N ARG A 254 -11.87 14.25 0.45
CA ARG A 254 -13.15 14.39 1.16
C ARG A 254 -13.67 13.06 1.66
N ASN A 255 -13.80 12.09 0.77
CA ASN A 255 -14.31 10.77 1.09
C ASN A 255 -13.89 9.76 0.02
N LYS A 256 -12.83 9.00 0.32
CA LYS A 256 -12.28 7.97 -0.57
C LYS A 256 -13.32 6.91 -0.96
N SER A 257 -14.14 6.43 -0.03
CA SER A 257 -15.17 5.42 -0.32
C SER A 257 -16.26 5.97 -1.24
N HIS A 258 -16.64 7.24 -1.09
CA HIS A 258 -17.60 7.91 -1.96
C HIS A 258 -17.06 8.11 -3.38
N TYR A 259 -15.77 8.46 -3.51
CA TYR A 259 -15.09 8.54 -4.80
C TYR A 259 -15.12 7.20 -5.54
N PHE A 260 -14.71 6.10 -4.91
CA PHE A 260 -14.79 4.78 -5.57
C PHE A 260 -16.23 4.36 -5.89
N ALA A 261 -17.19 4.72 -5.04
CA ALA A 261 -18.60 4.50 -5.34
C ALA A 261 -19.07 5.28 -6.58
N SER A 262 -18.61 6.51 -6.80
CA SER A 262 -18.95 7.28 -8.00
C SER A 262 -18.30 6.68 -9.25
N LEU A 263 -17.07 6.14 -9.14
CA LEU A 263 -16.40 5.43 -10.22
C LEU A 263 -17.19 4.18 -10.65
N ILE A 264 -17.68 3.37 -9.71
CA ILE A 264 -18.51 2.19 -10.01
C ILE A 264 -19.83 2.61 -10.69
N LYS A 265 -20.44 3.72 -10.28
CA LYS A 265 -21.69 4.24 -10.87
C LYS A 265 -21.55 4.67 -12.34
N SER A 266 -20.32 4.94 -12.80
CA SER A 266 -20.09 5.27 -14.21
C SER A 266 -20.55 4.15 -15.16
N GLY A 267 -20.63 2.91 -14.68
CA GLY A 267 -21.08 1.76 -15.46
C GLY A 267 -20.00 1.15 -16.36
N ASP A 268 -18.78 1.69 -16.35
CA ASP A 268 -17.64 1.11 -17.07
C ASP A 268 -17.21 -0.21 -16.40
N ILE A 269 -17.32 -1.32 -17.13
CA ILE A 269 -17.08 -2.67 -16.61
C ILE A 269 -15.64 -2.85 -16.13
N LYS A 270 -14.64 -2.33 -16.86
CA LYS A 270 -13.23 -2.47 -16.48
C LYS A 270 -12.90 -1.66 -15.23
N ARG A 271 -13.50 -0.47 -15.11
CA ARG A 271 -13.40 0.37 -13.91
C ARG A 271 -14.09 -0.28 -12.70
N ILE A 272 -15.26 -0.90 -12.89
CA ILE A 272 -15.95 -1.69 -11.86
C ILE A 272 -15.04 -2.83 -11.38
N ILE A 273 -14.51 -3.64 -12.29
CA ILE A 273 -13.61 -4.76 -11.97
C ILE A 273 -12.39 -4.26 -11.22
N ARG A 274 -11.70 -3.24 -11.74
CA ARG A 274 -10.50 -2.67 -11.12
C ARG A 274 -10.79 -2.14 -9.72
N THR A 275 -11.92 -1.46 -9.52
CA THR A 275 -12.31 -0.94 -8.20
C THR A 275 -12.61 -2.07 -7.24
N ILE A 276 -13.41 -3.07 -7.64
CA ILE A 276 -13.77 -4.20 -6.77
C ILE A 276 -12.52 -4.98 -6.36
N VAL A 277 -11.65 -5.34 -7.31
CA VAL A 277 -10.43 -6.12 -7.02
C VAL A 277 -9.44 -5.30 -6.18
N SER A 278 -9.20 -4.03 -6.52
CA SER A 278 -8.20 -3.22 -5.82
C SER A 278 -8.62 -2.77 -4.43
N ARG A 279 -9.92 -2.78 -4.10
CA ARG A 279 -10.47 -2.31 -2.83
C ARG A 279 -11.04 -3.44 -1.96
N SER A 280 -11.12 -4.68 -2.46
CA SER A 280 -11.77 -5.81 -1.78
C SER A 280 -11.28 -6.06 -0.36
N GLU A 281 -9.99 -5.91 -0.13
CA GLU A 281 -9.35 -6.15 1.18
C GLU A 281 -9.01 -4.86 1.94
N ILE A 282 -9.59 -3.72 1.53
CA ILE A 282 -9.29 -2.41 2.11
C ILE A 282 -10.56 -1.75 2.66
N ASP A 283 -11.46 -1.33 1.75
CA ASP A 283 -12.63 -0.52 2.11
C ASP A 283 -13.84 -0.77 1.17
N LEU A 284 -13.88 -1.93 0.50
CA LEU A 284 -14.99 -2.28 -0.39
C LEU A 284 -16.33 -2.29 0.35
N LYS A 285 -16.34 -2.64 1.64
CA LYS A 285 -17.55 -2.61 2.47
C LYS A 285 -18.09 -1.18 2.59
N GLU A 286 -17.24 -0.23 2.99
CA GLU A 286 -17.64 1.18 3.11
C GLU A 286 -18.10 1.72 1.76
N ILE A 287 -17.42 1.33 0.66
CA ILE A 287 -17.81 1.69 -0.71
C ILE A 287 -19.23 1.18 -1.03
N VAL A 288 -19.53 -0.09 -0.71
CA VAL A 288 -20.86 -0.70 -0.91
C VAL A 288 -21.93 0.02 -0.09
N GLU A 289 -21.63 0.37 1.16
CA GLU A 289 -22.54 1.09 2.05
C GLU A 289 -22.89 2.50 1.53
N VAL A 290 -21.90 3.25 1.03
CA VAL A 290 -22.12 4.61 0.50
C VAL A 290 -22.61 4.64 -0.95
N PHE A 291 -22.53 3.52 -1.68
CA PHE A 291 -22.88 3.44 -3.09
C PHE A 291 -24.32 3.89 -3.37
N GLY A 292 -25.30 3.33 -2.69
CA GLY A 292 -26.70 3.59 -3.00
C GLY A 292 -27.24 4.92 -2.49
N GLY A 293 -26.58 5.57 -1.53
CA GLY A 293 -27.22 6.58 -0.67
C GLY A 293 -28.56 6.09 -0.10
N GLY A 294 -28.71 4.76 0.08
CA GLY A 294 -29.95 4.07 0.45
C GLY A 294 -30.98 3.83 -0.65
N LYS A 295 -30.75 4.24 -1.92
CA LYS A 295 -31.75 4.16 -3.01
C LYS A 295 -31.52 3.03 -4.02
N ILE A 296 -30.27 2.67 -4.27
CA ILE A 296 -29.88 1.62 -5.23
C ILE A 296 -29.06 0.59 -4.45
N GLU A 297 -29.50 -0.65 -4.47
CA GLU A 297 -28.72 -1.75 -3.90
C GLU A 297 -27.51 -2.04 -4.80
N PHE A 298 -26.31 -2.15 -4.20
CA PHE A 298 -25.07 -2.40 -4.93
C PHE A 298 -25.15 -3.70 -5.75
N LYS A 299 -25.70 -4.77 -5.14
CA LYS A 299 -25.89 -6.06 -5.80
C LYS A 299 -26.76 -5.92 -7.04
N ASP A 300 -27.94 -5.29 -6.91
CA ASP A 300 -28.83 -5.02 -8.04
C ASP A 300 -28.17 -4.23 -9.17
N PHE A 301 -27.29 -3.28 -8.84
CA PHE A 301 -26.55 -2.51 -9.84
C PHE A 301 -25.59 -3.40 -10.63
N ILE A 302 -24.78 -4.23 -9.95
CA ILE A 302 -23.87 -5.17 -10.60
C ILE A 302 -24.66 -6.17 -11.45
N GLU A 303 -25.77 -6.69 -10.94
CA GLU A 303 -26.62 -7.64 -11.64
C GLU A 303 -27.24 -7.11 -12.93
N LYS A 304 -27.48 -5.80 -13.01
CA LYS A 304 -28.05 -5.13 -14.20
C LYS A 304 -26.96 -4.66 -15.17
N THR A 305 -25.78 -4.33 -14.66
CA THR A 305 -24.67 -3.77 -15.45
C THR A 305 -23.81 -4.87 -16.07
N THR A 306 -23.77 -6.05 -15.46
CA THR A 306 -22.94 -7.18 -15.91
C THR A 306 -23.81 -8.37 -16.33
N LYS A 307 -23.23 -9.28 -17.13
CA LYS A 307 -23.93 -10.44 -17.71
C LYS A 307 -23.05 -11.69 -17.71
N GLY A 308 -23.67 -12.85 -17.95
CA GLY A 308 -22.95 -14.12 -18.14
C GLY A 308 -22.04 -14.50 -16.97
N ASN A 309 -20.88 -15.06 -17.30
CA ASN A 309 -19.90 -15.55 -16.34
C ASN A 309 -19.30 -14.43 -15.47
N LEU A 310 -19.14 -13.22 -16.03
CA LEU A 310 -18.70 -12.05 -15.26
C LEU A 310 -19.68 -11.69 -14.15
N LYS A 311 -20.98 -11.63 -14.45
CA LYS A 311 -22.02 -11.39 -13.44
C LYS A 311 -21.93 -12.42 -12.33
N TYR A 312 -21.86 -13.70 -12.70
CA TYR A 312 -21.81 -14.78 -11.71
C TYR A 312 -20.57 -14.64 -10.82
N ALA A 313 -19.40 -14.44 -11.41
CA ALA A 313 -18.14 -14.30 -10.68
C ALA A 313 -18.12 -13.10 -9.71
N LEU A 314 -18.55 -11.92 -10.17
CA LEU A 314 -18.59 -10.72 -9.32
C LEU A 314 -19.55 -10.88 -8.15
N ILE A 315 -20.71 -11.49 -8.37
CA ILE A 315 -21.69 -11.72 -7.30
C ILE A 315 -21.14 -12.72 -6.29
N THR A 316 -20.57 -13.85 -6.74
CA THR A 316 -19.92 -14.83 -5.86
C THR A 316 -18.81 -14.19 -5.04
N PHE A 317 -17.96 -13.37 -5.67
CA PHE A 317 -16.89 -12.64 -4.97
C PHE A 317 -17.44 -11.72 -3.88
N LEU A 318 -18.45 -10.89 -4.20
CA LEU A 318 -19.05 -9.95 -3.25
C LEU A 318 -19.77 -10.67 -2.10
N GLU A 319 -20.44 -11.79 -2.36
CA GLU A 319 -21.10 -12.60 -1.33
C GLU A 319 -20.07 -13.17 -0.34
N ASN A 320 -18.92 -13.65 -0.82
CA ASN A 320 -17.85 -14.15 0.05
C ASN A 320 -17.27 -13.04 0.96
N GLN A 321 -17.09 -11.82 0.44
CA GLN A 321 -16.61 -10.69 1.25
C GLN A 321 -17.59 -10.33 2.39
N ASN A 322 -18.90 -10.47 2.16
CA ASN A 322 -19.88 -10.25 3.23
C ASN A 322 -19.84 -11.36 4.29
N LEU A 323 -19.65 -12.62 3.89
CA LEU A 323 -19.54 -13.78 4.77
C LEU A 323 -18.31 -13.70 5.69
N SER A 324 -17.14 -13.35 5.14
CA SER A 324 -15.90 -13.19 5.92
C SER A 324 -16.05 -12.10 6.98
N THR A 325 -16.72 -11.00 6.63
CA THR A 325 -16.94 -9.86 7.51
C THR A 325 -17.92 -10.17 8.64
N GLU A 326 -19.03 -10.85 8.38
CA GLU A 326 -19.99 -11.24 9.43
C GLU A 326 -19.35 -12.20 10.44
N GLN A 327 -18.49 -13.10 9.97
CA GLN A 327 -17.71 -13.99 10.83
C GLN A 327 -16.68 -13.23 11.68
N LEU A 328 -15.96 -12.27 11.08
CA LEU A 328 -15.02 -11.40 11.81
C LEU A 328 -15.75 -10.53 12.84
N GLU A 329 -16.91 -9.99 12.52
CA GLU A 329 -17.73 -9.18 13.44
C GLU A 329 -18.26 -10.04 14.60
N LYS A 330 -18.70 -11.27 14.33
CA LYS A 330 -19.08 -12.23 15.38
C LYS A 330 -17.90 -12.57 16.30
N ARG A 331 -16.72 -12.83 15.74
CA ARG A 331 -15.49 -13.09 16.52
C ARG A 331 -15.07 -11.87 17.33
N GLY A 332 -15.19 -10.66 16.78
CA GLY A 332 -14.94 -9.40 17.49
C GLY A 332 -15.88 -9.17 18.67
N LYS A 333 -17.19 -9.42 18.47
CA LYS A 333 -18.20 -9.35 19.55
C LYS A 333 -17.95 -10.41 20.63
N GLU A 334 -17.56 -11.62 20.24
CA GLU A 334 -17.20 -12.68 21.18
C GLU A 334 -15.93 -12.34 21.97
N PHE A 335 -14.93 -11.74 21.32
CA PHE A 335 -13.71 -11.27 21.96
C PHE A 335 -13.99 -10.17 22.99
N GLU A 336 -14.79 -9.15 22.66
CA GLU A 336 -15.18 -8.11 23.61
C GLU A 336 -16.02 -8.69 24.77
N ARG A 337 -16.92 -9.63 24.50
CA ARG A 337 -17.68 -10.32 25.55
C ARG A 337 -16.76 -11.12 26.48
N LEU A 338 -15.74 -11.80 25.95
CA LEU A 338 -14.74 -12.54 26.74
C LEU A 338 -13.89 -11.60 27.61
N LYS A 339 -13.55 -10.42 27.09
CA LYS A 339 -12.82 -9.37 27.81
C LYS A 339 -13.65 -8.76 28.94
N GLU A 340 -14.93 -8.49 28.73
CA GLU A 340 -15.86 -8.06 29.77
C GLU A 340 -16.04 -9.14 30.85
N HIS A 341 -16.20 -10.41 30.45
CA HIS A 341 -16.27 -11.53 31.40
C HIS A 341 -15.00 -11.67 32.23
N LEU A 342 -13.83 -11.53 31.61
CA LEU A 342 -12.54 -11.57 32.31
C LEU A 342 -12.44 -10.43 33.34
N MET A 343 -12.85 -9.21 32.96
CA MET A 343 -12.88 -8.05 33.85
C MET A 343 -13.82 -8.27 35.06
N ILE A 344 -15.01 -8.83 34.83
CA ILE A 344 -15.98 -9.17 35.89
C ILE A 344 -15.45 -10.29 36.80
N VAL A 345 -14.72 -11.27 36.24
CA VAL A 345 -14.11 -12.35 37.03
C VAL A 345 -12.96 -11.82 37.89
N GLU A 346 -12.14 -10.90 37.36
CA GLU A 346 -11.09 -10.21 38.13
C GLU A 346 -11.68 -9.34 39.25
N GLU A 347 -12.73 -8.57 38.96
CA GLU A 347 -13.42 -7.72 39.93
C GLU A 347 -14.12 -8.55 41.03
N ASN A 348 -14.76 -9.66 40.68
CA ASN A 348 -15.37 -10.56 41.67
C ASN A 348 -14.34 -11.34 42.49
N SER A 349 -13.25 -11.80 41.87
CA SER A 349 -12.18 -12.53 42.56
C SER A 349 -11.45 -11.66 43.59
N THR A 350 -11.28 -10.36 43.28
CA THR A 350 -10.67 -9.40 44.21
C THR A 350 -11.63 -9.01 45.33
N ARG A 351 -12.92 -8.83 45.01
CA ARG A 351 -13.96 -8.55 46.02
C ARG A 351 -14.17 -9.70 47.00
N GLU A 352 -14.27 -10.95 46.53
CA GLU A 352 -14.46 -12.12 47.39
C GLU A 352 -13.25 -12.37 48.30
N ALA A 353 -12.02 -12.10 47.82
CA ALA A 353 -10.82 -12.19 48.64
C ALA A 353 -10.86 -11.18 49.80
N VAL A 354 -11.19 -9.91 49.52
CA VAL A 354 -11.32 -8.84 50.53
C VAL A 354 -12.44 -9.14 51.53
N GLU A 355 -13.60 -9.61 51.07
CA GLU A 355 -14.73 -9.98 51.93
C GLU A 355 -14.44 -11.21 52.80
N SER A 356 -13.58 -12.13 52.34
CA SER A 356 -13.16 -13.29 53.13
C SER A 356 -12.19 -12.91 54.24
N GLU A 357 -11.26 -11.99 53.97
CA GLU A 357 -10.28 -11.49 54.94
C GLU A 357 -10.96 -10.66 56.05
N GLN A 358 -11.97 -9.85 55.68
CA GLN A 358 -12.81 -9.12 56.64
C GLN A 358 -13.62 -10.07 57.54
N ARG A 359 -14.23 -11.11 56.97
CA ARG A 359 -14.94 -12.15 57.75
C ARG A 359 -13.99 -12.90 58.69
N GLU A 360 -12.76 -13.17 58.27
CA GLU A 360 -11.76 -13.83 59.11
C GLU A 360 -11.31 -12.93 60.27
N THR A 361 -11.09 -11.63 60.01
CA THR A 361 -10.73 -10.69 61.08
C THR A 361 -11.85 -10.51 62.10
N GLU A 362 -13.10 -10.46 61.63
CA GLU A 362 -14.29 -10.36 62.48
C GLU A 362 -14.47 -11.62 63.33
N LEU A 363 -14.27 -12.81 62.75
CA LEU A 363 -14.27 -14.08 63.48
C LEU A 363 -13.15 -14.16 64.52
N ARG A 364 -11.92 -13.73 64.18
CA ARG A 364 -10.78 -13.69 65.13
C ARG A 364 -11.00 -12.71 66.28
N GLN A 365 -11.75 -11.63 66.08
CA GLN A 365 -12.13 -10.72 67.15
C GLN A 365 -13.19 -11.36 68.07
N ARG A 366 -14.20 -12.00 67.48
CA ARG A 366 -15.27 -12.69 68.22
C ARG A 366 -14.77 -13.87 69.04
N VAL A 367 -13.79 -14.60 68.51
CA VAL A 367 -13.10 -15.68 69.25
C VAL A 367 -12.37 -15.12 70.47
N ARG A 368 -11.63 -14.00 70.34
CA ARG A 368 -10.96 -13.35 71.47
C ARG A 368 -11.93 -12.84 72.54
N GLU A 369 -13.08 -12.30 72.13
CA GLU A 369 -14.14 -11.85 73.04
C GLU A 369 -14.81 -13.01 73.78
N LEU A 370 -15.04 -14.13 73.09
CA LEU A 370 -15.60 -15.35 73.69
C LEU A 370 -14.60 -16.06 74.61
N GLU A 371 -13.30 -16.06 74.29
CA GLU A 371 -12.24 -16.58 75.17
C GLU A 371 -12.08 -15.73 76.45
N ALA A 372 -12.23 -14.40 76.32
CA ALA A 372 -12.24 -13.49 77.46
C ALA A 372 -13.48 -13.68 78.36
N SER A 373 -14.65 -13.92 77.76
CA SER A 373 -15.90 -14.19 78.48
C SER A 373 -15.94 -15.59 79.11
N GLY A 374 -15.39 -16.59 78.42
CA GLY A 374 -15.31 -17.98 78.87
C GLY A 374 -14.39 -18.18 80.08
N ASN A 375 -13.39 -17.32 80.24
CA ASN A 375 -12.55 -17.29 81.44
C ASN A 375 -13.25 -16.66 82.67
N ALA A 376 -14.43 -16.04 82.51
CA ALA A 376 -15.18 -15.39 83.59
C ALA A 376 -16.36 -16.21 84.14
N GLN A 377 -16.76 -17.31 83.50
CA GLN A 377 -17.92 -18.12 83.93
C GLN A 377 -17.62 -19.63 83.91
N LYS A 378 -16.82 -20.09 84.87
CA LYS A 378 -16.83 -21.49 85.32
C LYS A 378 -17.46 -21.60 86.70
N MET A 379 -18.77 -21.35 86.80
CA MET A 379 -19.58 -21.82 87.94
C MET A 379 -21.02 -22.13 87.48
N GLY A 380 -21.38 -23.42 87.50
CA GLY A 380 -22.72 -23.86 87.89
C GLY A 380 -23.63 -24.53 86.84
N ALA A 381 -24.02 -25.79 87.15
CA ALA A 381 -25.34 -26.41 86.92
C ALA A 381 -25.60 -27.36 85.70
N SER A 382 -24.97 -28.53 85.78
CA SER A 382 -25.38 -29.94 85.50
C SER A 382 -26.57 -30.38 84.62
N GLU A 383 -27.69 -29.69 84.44
CA GLU A 383 -28.84 -30.23 83.63
C GLU A 383 -28.88 -29.67 82.21
N THR A 384 -28.31 -28.48 82.02
CA THR A 384 -27.93 -28.00 80.69
C THR A 384 -26.79 -28.82 80.11
N THR A 385 -25.97 -29.49 80.93
CA THR A 385 -24.75 -30.18 80.51
C THR A 385 -24.99 -31.35 79.58
N GLN A 386 -26.06 -32.12 79.76
CA GLN A 386 -26.40 -33.23 78.85
C GLN A 386 -26.97 -32.74 77.51
N GLN A 387 -27.85 -31.74 77.53
CA GLN A 387 -28.35 -31.10 76.30
C GLN A 387 -27.24 -30.37 75.55
N LEU A 388 -26.33 -29.72 76.30
CA LEU A 388 -25.11 -29.11 75.76
C LEU A 388 -24.17 -30.19 75.19
N GLN A 389 -24.04 -31.36 75.82
CA GLN A 389 -23.24 -32.47 75.26
C GLN A 389 -23.79 -32.95 73.90
N ILE A 390 -25.11 -33.13 73.78
CA ILE A 390 -25.74 -33.53 72.52
C ILE A 390 -25.55 -32.45 71.44
N ASN A 391 -25.75 -31.18 71.80
CA ASN A 391 -25.56 -30.07 70.87
C ASN A 391 -24.08 -29.89 70.48
N ILE A 392 -23.15 -30.13 71.41
CA ILE A 392 -21.70 -30.14 71.16
C ILE A 392 -21.36 -31.25 70.17
N GLU A 393 -21.92 -32.45 70.34
CA GLU A 393 -21.66 -33.59 69.46
C GLU A 393 -22.21 -33.36 68.04
N GLU A 394 -23.38 -32.75 67.90
CA GLU A 394 -23.92 -32.34 66.60
C GLU A 394 -23.08 -31.22 65.94
N LEU A 395 -22.62 -30.24 66.72
CA LEU A 395 -21.74 -29.18 66.24
C LEU A 395 -20.35 -29.71 65.84
N MET A 396 -19.79 -30.67 66.58
CA MET A 396 -18.53 -31.33 66.20
C MET A 396 -18.66 -32.05 64.86
N LYS A 397 -19.79 -32.72 64.61
CA LYS A 397 -20.03 -33.40 63.34
C LYS A 397 -20.20 -32.43 62.17
N LYS A 398 -20.83 -31.28 62.41
CA LYS A 398 -20.90 -30.19 61.41
C LYS A 398 -19.52 -29.57 61.17
N LEU A 399 -18.73 -29.38 62.23
CA LEU A 399 -17.36 -28.88 62.14
C LEU A 399 -16.48 -29.82 61.32
N GLU A 400 -16.54 -31.13 61.57
CA GLU A 400 -15.79 -32.15 60.82
C GLU A 400 -16.14 -32.14 59.33
N ASN A 401 -17.43 -32.02 58.97
CA ASN A 401 -17.85 -31.91 57.57
C ASN A 401 -17.38 -30.60 56.91
N VAL A 402 -17.37 -29.49 57.65
CA VAL A 402 -16.87 -28.20 57.16
C VAL A 402 -15.35 -28.23 57.01
N GLU A 403 -14.63 -28.87 57.94
CA GLU A 403 -13.17 -29.06 57.87
C GLU A 403 -12.79 -29.92 56.66
N LYS A 404 -13.51 -31.02 56.42
CA LYS A 404 -13.31 -31.85 55.23
C LYS A 404 -13.56 -31.08 53.94
N SER A 405 -14.66 -30.31 53.90
CA SER A 405 -14.97 -29.46 52.74
C SER A 405 -13.89 -28.39 52.54
N ARG A 406 -13.37 -27.80 53.62
CA ARG A 406 -12.28 -26.82 53.58
C ARG A 406 -10.99 -27.45 53.05
N GLU A 407 -10.66 -28.67 53.44
CA GLU A 407 -9.49 -29.40 52.92
C GLU A 407 -9.63 -29.70 51.42
N GLU A 408 -10.79 -30.16 50.97
CA GLU A 408 -11.07 -30.39 49.54
C GLU A 408 -10.97 -29.10 48.71
N TRP A 409 -11.49 -27.98 49.24
CA TRP A 409 -11.37 -26.68 48.59
C TRP A 409 -9.94 -26.14 48.62
N LYS A 410 -9.19 -26.37 49.70
CA LYS A 410 -7.79 -26.00 49.80
C LYS A 410 -6.94 -26.73 48.77
N GLU A 411 -7.14 -28.03 48.58
CA GLU A 411 -6.45 -28.81 47.56
C GLU A 411 -6.79 -28.31 46.14
N LYS A 412 -8.06 -28.02 45.86
CA LYS A 412 -8.47 -27.42 44.58
C LYS A 412 -7.83 -26.06 44.34
N TYR A 413 -7.80 -25.21 45.37
CA TYR A 413 -7.19 -23.89 45.30
C TYR A 413 -5.69 -23.97 45.03
N GLU A 414 -4.96 -24.81 45.79
CA GLU A 414 -3.52 -25.03 45.58
C GLU A 414 -3.21 -25.56 44.17
N ASN A 415 -4.08 -26.42 43.62
CA ASN A 415 -3.91 -26.93 42.25
C ASN A 415 -4.15 -25.83 41.21
N VAL A 416 -5.19 -25.01 41.39
CA VAL A 416 -5.46 -23.85 40.53
C VAL A 416 -4.34 -22.81 40.62
N GLU A 417 -3.77 -22.59 41.80
CA GLU A 417 -2.67 -21.65 42.01
C GLU A 417 -1.37 -22.14 41.35
N LYS A 418 -1.07 -23.44 41.42
CA LYS A 418 0.02 -24.05 40.65
C LYS A 418 -0.17 -23.89 39.14
N GLN A 419 -1.40 -24.09 38.64
CA GLN A 419 -1.70 -23.86 37.22
C GLN A 419 -1.54 -22.39 36.84
N ARG A 420 -1.98 -21.45 37.71
CA ARG A 420 -1.78 -20.01 37.50
C ARG A 420 -0.31 -19.62 37.45
N GLN A 421 0.51 -20.15 38.36
CA GLN A 421 1.96 -19.92 38.36
C GLN A 421 2.58 -20.42 37.06
N LEU A 422 2.23 -21.64 36.64
CA LEU A 422 2.72 -22.21 35.38
C LEU A 422 2.30 -21.37 34.16
N THR A 423 1.05 -20.90 34.10
CA THR A 423 0.59 -20.05 32.99
C THR A 423 1.21 -18.66 33.04
N ALA A 424 1.43 -18.10 34.23
CA ALA A 424 2.08 -16.81 34.38
C ALA A 424 3.54 -16.88 33.91
N GLU A 425 4.27 -17.93 34.30
CA GLU A 425 5.63 -18.19 33.82
C GLU A 425 5.67 -18.37 32.29
N GLN A 426 4.71 -19.11 31.71
CA GLN A 426 4.59 -19.25 30.26
C GLN A 426 4.28 -17.94 29.56
N LEU A 427 3.42 -17.10 30.15
CA LEU A 427 3.01 -15.82 29.58
C LEU A 427 4.14 -14.79 29.68
N THR A 428 4.89 -14.77 30.78
CA THR A 428 6.13 -13.99 30.91
C THR A 428 7.20 -14.47 29.93
N SER A 429 7.35 -15.79 29.75
CA SER A 429 8.25 -16.33 28.74
C SER A 429 7.85 -15.92 27.31
N LEU A 430 6.55 -15.93 26.99
CA LEU A 430 6.05 -15.47 25.70
C LEU A 430 6.21 -13.95 25.53
N GLN A 431 5.95 -13.17 26.57
CA GLN A 431 6.17 -11.72 26.57
C GLN A 431 7.65 -11.39 26.34
N ASN A 432 8.57 -12.13 26.95
CA ASN A 432 10.00 -11.97 26.72
C ASN A 432 10.38 -12.32 25.28
N VAL A 433 9.86 -13.42 24.72
CA VAL A 433 10.10 -13.77 23.31
C VAL A 433 9.52 -12.73 22.36
N VAL A 434 8.30 -12.23 22.62
CA VAL A 434 7.70 -11.16 21.81
C VAL A 434 8.48 -9.85 21.95
N HIS A 435 9.00 -9.54 23.14
CA HIS A 435 9.84 -8.37 23.36
C HIS A 435 11.20 -8.50 22.67
N GLU A 436 11.84 -9.67 22.73
CA GLU A 436 13.07 -9.98 21.99
C GLU A 436 12.83 -9.89 20.48
N LEU A 437 11.75 -10.49 19.97
CA LEU A 437 11.38 -10.38 18.55
C LEU A 437 11.05 -8.94 18.13
N SER A 438 10.45 -8.15 19.03
CA SER A 438 10.17 -6.73 18.79
C SER A 438 11.45 -5.90 18.76
N ILE A 439 12.40 -6.17 19.66
CA ILE A 439 13.71 -5.55 19.67
C ILE A 439 14.47 -5.95 18.40
N ASP A 440 14.50 -7.25 18.08
CA ASP A 440 15.14 -7.80 16.88
C ASP A 440 14.56 -7.13 15.63
N HIS A 441 13.23 -7.02 15.54
CA HIS A 441 12.56 -6.32 14.44
C HIS A 441 12.90 -4.82 14.39
N GLU A 442 12.97 -4.12 15.53
CA GLU A 442 13.41 -2.72 15.58
C GLU A 442 14.88 -2.55 15.20
N THR A 443 15.76 -3.47 15.60
CA THR A 443 17.16 -3.48 15.18
C THR A 443 17.31 -3.81 13.70
N ASP A 444 16.57 -4.78 13.16
CA ASP A 444 16.58 -5.13 11.74
C ASP A 444 16.04 -3.99 10.89
N LYS A 445 14.98 -3.32 11.35
CA LYS A 445 14.43 -2.13 10.71
C LYS A 445 15.42 -0.97 10.76
N SER A 446 16.13 -0.80 11.88
CA SER A 446 17.16 0.24 12.05
C SER A 446 18.41 -0.04 11.22
N GLN A 447 18.88 -1.28 11.16
CA GLN A 447 19.98 -1.73 10.32
C GLN A 447 19.62 -1.61 8.85
N SER A 448 18.41 -1.99 8.46
CA SER A 448 17.90 -1.82 7.08
C SER A 448 17.81 -0.34 6.71
N SER A 449 17.33 0.51 7.62
CA SER A 449 17.28 1.97 7.43
C SER A 449 18.69 2.57 7.32
N HIS A 450 19.63 2.13 8.15
CA HIS A 450 21.03 2.56 8.10
C HIS A 450 21.70 2.13 6.78
N ARG A 451 21.50 0.87 6.37
CA ARG A 451 22.00 0.34 5.11
C ARG A 451 21.38 1.05 3.91
N ASN A 452 20.10 1.42 3.98
CA ASN A 452 19.44 2.21 2.94
C ASN A 452 20.06 3.62 2.86
N LEU A 453 20.34 4.27 4.01
CA LEU A 453 21.02 5.55 4.05
C LEU A 453 22.45 5.47 3.47
N GLU A 454 23.21 4.43 3.81
CA GLU A 454 24.53 4.17 3.22
C GLU A 454 24.45 4.04 1.70
N LEU A 455 23.53 3.20 1.21
CA LEU A 455 23.30 3.00 -0.22
C LEU A 455 22.85 4.29 -0.91
N GLN A 456 21.98 5.09 -0.29
CA GLN A 456 21.60 6.40 -0.82
C GLN A 456 22.79 7.37 -0.92
N THR A 457 23.69 7.33 0.07
CA THR A 457 24.90 8.15 0.09
C THR A 457 25.87 7.70 -1.01
N GLU A 458 26.04 6.39 -1.18
CA GLU A 458 26.87 5.79 -2.23
C GLU A 458 26.31 6.08 -3.63
N ILE A 459 25.00 5.93 -3.82
CA ILE A 459 24.30 6.32 -5.06
C ILE A 459 24.51 7.81 -5.36
N ARG A 460 24.43 8.69 -4.36
CA ARG A 460 24.66 10.12 -4.56
C ARG A 460 26.10 10.40 -5.00
N ASN A 461 27.09 9.80 -4.34
CA ASN A 461 28.50 9.97 -4.71
C ASN A 461 28.77 9.45 -6.12
N LEU A 462 28.23 8.27 -6.48
CA LEU A 462 28.34 7.72 -7.83
C LEU A 462 27.67 8.60 -8.89
N LYS A 463 26.54 9.24 -8.56
CA LYS A 463 25.91 10.22 -9.46
C LYS A 463 26.78 11.45 -9.69
N GLU A 464 27.41 11.97 -8.64
CA GLU A 464 28.36 13.09 -8.76
C GLU A 464 29.58 12.70 -9.63
N GLU A 465 30.13 11.50 -9.44
CA GLU A 465 31.23 10.98 -10.28
C GLU A 465 30.80 10.80 -11.76
N ILE A 466 29.60 10.28 -12.01
CA ILE A 466 29.07 10.13 -13.38
C ILE A 466 28.91 11.50 -14.04
N GLU A 467 28.43 12.50 -13.32
CA GLU A 467 28.25 13.85 -13.86
C GLU A 467 29.59 14.50 -14.18
N GLU A 468 30.60 14.36 -13.30
CA GLU A 468 31.96 14.83 -13.57
C GLU A 468 32.57 14.13 -14.81
N ILE A 469 32.32 12.83 -14.99
CA ILE A 469 32.75 12.09 -16.18
C ILE A 469 32.03 12.61 -17.43
N ARG A 470 30.73 12.92 -17.35
CA ARG A 470 29.95 13.48 -18.47
C ARG A 470 30.46 14.86 -18.87
N GLU A 471 30.65 15.76 -17.92
CA GLU A 471 31.22 17.10 -18.20
C GLU A 471 32.61 17.01 -18.82
N ASN A 472 33.45 16.09 -18.36
CA ASN A 472 34.77 15.85 -18.94
C ASN A 472 34.69 15.27 -20.37
N LEU A 473 33.72 14.39 -20.63
CA LEU A 473 33.45 13.88 -21.98
C LEU A 473 32.98 15.00 -22.91
N GLU A 474 32.04 15.84 -22.47
CA GLU A 474 31.55 16.99 -23.24
C GLU A 474 32.66 18.00 -23.53
N ARG A 475 33.53 18.28 -22.56
CA ARG A 475 34.70 19.13 -22.78
C ARG A 475 35.62 18.55 -23.86
N LYS A 476 35.90 17.24 -23.79
CA LYS A 476 36.73 16.56 -24.80
C LYS A 476 36.08 16.51 -26.18
N THR A 477 34.74 16.39 -26.27
CA THR A 477 34.05 16.40 -27.57
C THR A 477 34.11 17.78 -28.21
N VAL A 478 33.95 18.85 -27.43
CA VAL A 478 34.12 20.23 -27.89
C VAL A 478 35.56 20.51 -28.34
N GLU A 479 36.55 20.09 -27.55
CA GLU A 479 37.97 20.21 -27.93
C GLU A 479 38.27 19.46 -29.25
N LYS A 480 37.70 18.27 -29.43
CA LYS A 480 37.83 17.49 -30.65
C LYS A 480 37.19 18.19 -31.86
N GLN A 481 35.99 18.73 -31.72
CA GLN A 481 35.31 19.49 -32.78
C GLN A 481 36.11 20.74 -33.18
N ALA A 482 36.62 21.48 -32.20
CA ALA A 482 37.47 22.65 -32.47
C ALA A 482 38.76 22.28 -33.23
N ALA A 483 39.38 21.14 -32.89
CA ALA A 483 40.56 20.64 -33.59
C ALA A 483 40.24 20.18 -35.02
N GLU A 484 39.07 19.54 -35.24
CA GLU A 484 38.60 19.15 -36.57
C GLU A 484 38.34 20.38 -37.46
N GLU A 485 37.67 21.42 -36.93
CA GLU A 485 37.46 22.69 -37.63
C GLU A 485 38.78 23.40 -38.00
N GLU A 486 39.77 23.39 -37.10
CA GLU A 486 41.09 23.96 -37.40
C GLU A 486 41.80 23.18 -38.52
N ASN A 487 41.65 21.85 -38.54
CA ASN A 487 42.23 21.00 -39.55
C ASN A 487 41.59 21.23 -40.93
N GLU A 488 40.27 21.38 -40.99
CA GLU A 488 39.55 21.77 -42.21
C GLU A 488 39.99 23.14 -42.73
N ARG A 489 40.19 24.12 -41.85
CA ARG A 489 40.74 25.44 -42.24
C ARG A 489 42.12 25.32 -42.86
N LYS A 490 43.01 24.52 -42.25
CA LYS A 490 44.36 24.27 -42.78
C LYS A 490 44.33 23.52 -44.11
N LEU A 491 43.37 22.61 -44.30
CA LEU A 491 43.17 21.90 -45.56
C LEU A 491 42.74 22.87 -46.67
N MET A 492 41.76 23.74 -46.41
CA MET A 492 41.36 24.79 -47.35
C MET A 492 42.51 25.75 -47.69
N GLU A 493 43.34 26.12 -46.70
CA GLU A 493 44.52 26.96 -46.94
C GLU A 493 45.57 26.23 -47.80
N CYS A 494 45.78 24.93 -47.58
CA CYS A 494 46.63 24.09 -48.44
C CYS A 494 46.10 24.04 -49.88
N GLU A 495 44.81 23.79 -50.08
CA GLU A 495 44.20 23.74 -51.41
C GLU A 495 44.30 25.08 -52.15
N GLN A 496 44.11 26.19 -51.46
CA GLN A 496 44.30 27.53 -52.03
C GLN A 496 45.75 27.74 -52.46
N LYS A 497 46.72 27.39 -51.60
CA LYS A 497 48.14 27.47 -51.93
C LYS A 497 48.50 26.55 -53.11
N GLN A 498 47.89 25.38 -53.20
CA GLN A 498 48.12 24.42 -54.28
C GLN A 498 47.58 24.95 -55.62
N LYS A 499 46.41 25.60 -55.63
CA LYS A 499 45.91 26.33 -56.81
C LYS A 499 46.83 27.46 -57.25
N ILE A 500 47.40 28.21 -56.30
CA ILE A 500 48.37 29.26 -56.61
C ILE A 500 49.64 28.65 -57.23
N ILE A 501 50.13 27.54 -56.67
CA ILE A 501 51.27 26.81 -57.23
C ILE A 501 50.96 26.36 -58.66
N GLU A 502 49.80 25.75 -58.90
CA GLU A 502 49.39 25.30 -60.24
C GLU A 502 49.26 26.47 -61.23
N GLN A 503 48.77 27.63 -60.80
CA GLN A 503 48.75 28.84 -61.62
C GLN A 503 50.16 29.34 -61.95
N LEU A 504 51.06 29.33 -60.98
CA LEU A 504 52.47 29.72 -61.19
C LEU A 504 53.20 28.73 -62.09
N GLU A 505 52.94 27.43 -61.94
CA GLU A 505 53.48 26.38 -62.81
C GLU A 505 53.00 26.56 -64.25
N ASN A 506 51.70 26.81 -64.45
CA ASN A 506 51.14 27.14 -65.76
C ASN A 506 51.78 28.40 -66.37
N GLN A 507 51.98 29.46 -65.58
CA GLN A 507 52.68 30.67 -66.05
C GLN A 507 54.14 30.40 -66.41
N ILE A 508 54.84 29.57 -65.64
CA ILE A 508 56.21 29.14 -65.96
C ILE A 508 56.22 28.33 -67.26
N GLU A 509 55.22 27.47 -67.48
CA GLU A 509 55.09 26.68 -68.70
C GLU A 509 54.77 27.54 -69.93
N GLU A 510 53.92 28.56 -69.79
CA GLU A 510 53.70 29.60 -70.81
C GLU A 510 54.97 30.39 -71.13
N LEU A 511 55.79 30.70 -70.12
CA LEU A 511 57.09 31.37 -70.31
C LEU A 511 58.15 30.45 -70.95
N ARG A 512 58.02 29.13 -70.77
CA ARG A 512 58.84 28.10 -71.41
C ARG A 512 58.36 27.76 -72.82
N ALA A 513 57.10 28.06 -73.15
CA ALA A 513 56.59 27.95 -74.51
C ALA A 513 57.39 28.92 -75.41
N PRO A 514 58.00 28.44 -76.50
CA PRO A 514 58.83 29.28 -77.33
C PRO A 514 58.00 30.41 -77.93
N SER A 515 58.34 31.65 -77.56
CA SER A 515 57.82 32.82 -78.23
C SER A 515 58.12 32.68 -79.73
N SER A 516 57.07 32.78 -80.55
CA SER A 516 57.18 32.80 -82.02
C SER A 516 58.03 33.98 -82.54
N SER A 517 58.50 34.86 -81.64
CA SER A 517 59.48 35.91 -81.87
C SER A 517 60.95 35.47 -81.73
N ASN A 518 61.26 34.38 -81.01
CA ASN A 518 62.64 33.90 -80.84
C ASN A 518 63.07 32.79 -81.82
N LEU A 519 62.13 32.14 -82.52
CA LEU A 519 62.42 31.21 -83.63
C LEU A 519 62.72 31.91 -84.97
N LYS A 520 62.55 33.24 -85.06
CA LYS A 520 62.92 34.04 -86.26
C LYS A 520 64.32 34.67 -86.18
N LYS A 521 65.07 34.50 -85.09
CA LYS A 521 66.42 35.10 -84.90
C LYS A 521 67.59 34.11 -84.90
N ILE A 522 67.36 32.79 -84.98
CA ILE A 522 68.42 31.77 -85.04
C ILE A 522 68.39 31.02 -86.39
N GLY A 523 68.09 31.75 -87.46
CA GLY A 523 67.94 31.17 -88.79
C GLY A 523 68.23 32.17 -89.89
N ARG A 524 69.43 32.77 -89.88
CA ARG A 524 70.15 33.27 -91.06
C ARG A 524 71.48 33.90 -90.65
N PHE A 525 72.51 33.58 -91.43
CA PHE A 525 73.93 33.96 -91.38
C PHE A 525 74.80 32.97 -90.57
N LEU A 526 75.64 32.12 -91.19
CA LEU A 526 76.42 32.30 -92.43
C LEU A 526 76.64 31.01 -93.26
N PRO A 527 76.91 31.15 -94.57
CA PRO A 527 77.24 30.08 -95.51
C PRO A 527 78.75 29.76 -95.58
N TYR A 528 79.05 28.49 -95.89
CA TYR A 528 80.27 27.89 -96.46
C TYR A 528 81.62 28.63 -96.41
N ARG A 529 82.55 28.04 -95.65
CA ARG A 529 83.76 27.42 -96.23
C ARG A 529 84.21 26.21 -95.43
#